data_AF-A0A7V1SJF4-F1
#
_entry.id   AF-A0A7V1SJF4-F1
#
_cell.length_a   1.000
_cell.length_b   1.000
_cell.length_c   1.000
_cell.angle_alpha   90.00
_cell.angle_beta   90.00
_cell.angle_gamma   90.00
#
_symmetry.space_group_name_H-M   'P 1'
#
loop_
_entity.id
_entity.type
_entity.pdbx_description
1 polymer ?
#
loop_
_entity_poly.entity_id
_entity_poly.type
_entity_poly.pdbx_seq_one_letter_code
_entity_poly.pdbx_strand_id
1 'polypeptide(L)'
;HTTLYLKGQSAFNEGLAVLVGKVGAVHFFEHTFGPLHPFTRKAKASLDDERRFSGFLNGVMDKLEFLYGSSLSHEEKLTRREAIFSNALETFKGLSTEFKTDRFSRFGQAPLNNAYLQAVGLYHRHFDLFEAVLKAKGGSIREVLSFFEGLAKENNDLLKATALWLQGRSTPHT
;
A
#
# COMPACT_ATOMS: atom_id res chain seq x y z
N HIS A 1 11.99 -8.52 7.60
CA HIS A 1 13.10 -7.57 7.83
C HIS A 1 14.51 -8.21 7.79
N THR A 2 14.68 -9.45 7.32
CA THR A 2 15.99 -10.12 7.33
C THR A 2 16.82 -9.83 6.07
N THR A 3 16.18 -9.70 4.91
CA THR A 3 16.88 -9.54 3.62
C THR A 3 17.20 -8.07 3.30
N LEU A 4 16.22 -7.18 3.42
CA LEU A 4 16.41 -5.74 3.26
C LEU A 4 15.67 -5.02 4.39
N TYR A 5 16.39 -4.15 5.09
CA TYR A 5 15.86 -3.30 6.13
C TYR A 5 16.63 -1.98 6.15
N LEU A 6 15.90 -0.87 6.10
CA LEU A 6 16.47 0.47 6.03
C LEU A 6 16.06 1.26 7.26
N LYS A 7 17.04 1.60 8.09
CA LYS A 7 16.81 2.36 9.33
C LYS A 7 16.16 3.71 8.99
N GLY A 8 15.07 4.04 9.68
CA GLY A 8 14.33 5.29 9.48
C GLY A 8 13.33 5.30 8.32
N GLN A 9 13.25 4.22 7.51
CA GLN A 9 12.32 4.11 6.39
C GLN A 9 11.20 3.09 6.67
N SER A 10 10.46 3.27 7.78
CA SER A 10 9.47 2.29 8.25
C SER A 10 8.38 1.99 7.21
N ALA A 11 7.83 3.01 6.54
CA ALA A 11 6.80 2.80 5.52
C ALA A 11 7.30 1.97 4.33
N PHE A 12 8.58 2.15 3.97
CA PHE A 12 9.21 1.32 2.96
C PHE A 12 9.35 -0.14 3.44
N ASN A 13 9.91 -0.33 4.64
CA ASN A 13 10.19 -1.65 5.19
C ASN A 13 8.91 -2.48 5.34
N GLU A 14 7.84 -1.87 5.88
CA GLU A 14 6.56 -2.55 6.06
C GLU A 14 5.85 -2.80 4.73
N GLY A 15 5.84 -1.82 3.82
CA GLY A 15 5.25 -1.99 2.49
C GLY A 15 5.91 -3.12 1.69
N LEU A 16 7.25 -3.20 1.72
CA LEU A 16 7.98 -4.30 1.09
C LEU A 16 7.65 -5.65 1.74
N ALA A 17 7.54 -5.71 3.07
CA ALA A 17 7.16 -6.92 3.78
C ALA A 17 5.74 -7.38 3.41
N VAL A 18 4.79 -6.46 3.27
CA VAL A 18 3.42 -6.75 2.83
C VAL A 18 3.39 -7.30 1.40
N LEU A 19 4.16 -6.69 0.48
CA LEU A 19 4.31 -7.20 -0.89
C LEU A 19 4.83 -8.64 -0.90
N VAL A 20 6.00 -8.86 -0.27
CA VAL A 20 6.66 -10.17 -0.26
C VAL A 20 5.76 -11.23 0.40
N GLY A 21 5.09 -10.89 1.51
CA GLY A 21 4.20 -11.80 2.20
C GLY A 21 3.00 -12.23 1.35
N LYS A 22 2.34 -11.28 0.67
CA LYS A 22 1.16 -11.57 -0.16
C LYS A 22 1.50 -12.34 -1.43
N VAL A 23 2.48 -11.85 -2.18
CA VAL A 23 2.90 -12.48 -3.44
C VAL A 23 3.54 -13.84 -3.16
N GLY A 24 4.35 -13.93 -2.11
CA GLY A 24 4.95 -15.18 -1.64
C GLY A 24 3.90 -16.20 -1.24
N ALA A 25 2.84 -15.79 -0.53
CA ALA A 25 1.73 -16.68 -0.20
C ALA A 25 1.02 -17.20 -1.45
N VAL A 26 0.76 -16.35 -2.45
CA VAL A 26 0.17 -16.78 -3.73
C VAL A 26 1.06 -17.81 -4.41
N HIS A 27 2.35 -17.51 -4.61
CA HIS A 27 3.29 -18.43 -5.26
C HIS A 27 3.41 -19.76 -4.50
N PHE A 28 3.50 -19.71 -3.17
CA PHE A 28 3.61 -20.89 -2.33
C PHE A 28 2.40 -21.81 -2.47
N PHE A 29 1.18 -21.26 -2.35
CA PHE A 29 -0.04 -22.08 -2.44
C PHE A 29 -0.28 -22.60 -3.86
N GLU A 30 0.01 -21.79 -4.89
CA GLU A 30 -0.05 -22.23 -6.28
C GLU A 30 0.88 -23.40 -6.55
N HIS A 31 2.14 -23.30 -6.13
CA HIS A 31 3.14 -24.35 -6.33
C HIS A 31 2.80 -25.61 -5.53
N THR A 32 2.33 -25.46 -4.29
CA THR A 32 2.12 -26.58 -3.37
C THR A 32 0.82 -27.34 -3.64
N PHE A 33 -0.27 -26.62 -3.95
CA PHE A 33 -1.61 -27.20 -4.05
C PHE A 33 -2.28 -27.00 -5.41
N GLY A 34 -1.66 -26.24 -6.31
CA GLY A 34 -2.21 -25.90 -7.61
C GLY A 34 -3.05 -24.61 -7.61
N PRO A 35 -3.34 -24.08 -8.81
CA PRO A 35 -3.93 -22.75 -9.00
C PRO A 35 -5.39 -22.64 -8.52
N LEU A 36 -6.12 -23.76 -8.46
CA LEU A 36 -7.54 -23.79 -8.14
C LEU A 36 -7.85 -24.15 -6.69
N HIS A 37 -6.85 -24.52 -5.90
CA HIS A 37 -7.02 -24.92 -4.50
C HIS A 37 -7.61 -23.78 -3.64
N PRO A 38 -8.46 -24.05 -2.64
CA PRO A 38 -9.08 -23.02 -1.81
C PRO A 38 -8.07 -22.04 -1.17
N PHE A 39 -6.93 -22.52 -0.70
CA PHE A 39 -5.88 -21.65 -0.13
C PHE A 39 -5.28 -20.71 -1.17
N THR A 40 -5.04 -21.19 -2.38
CA THR A 40 -4.57 -20.39 -3.51
C THR A 40 -5.57 -19.29 -3.86
N ARG A 41 -6.86 -19.66 -3.97
CA ARG A 41 -7.93 -18.69 -4.23
C ARG A 41 -8.03 -17.64 -3.12
N LYS A 42 -7.91 -18.04 -1.86
CA LYS A 42 -7.93 -17.12 -0.71
C LYS A 42 -6.72 -16.16 -0.71
N ALA A 43 -5.52 -16.64 -1.05
CA ALA A 43 -4.34 -15.79 -1.15
C ALA A 43 -4.48 -14.75 -2.28
N LYS A 44 -4.97 -15.17 -3.46
CA LYS A 44 -5.29 -14.25 -4.57
C LYS A 44 -6.35 -13.23 -4.19
N ALA A 45 -7.41 -13.67 -3.53
CA ALA A 45 -8.45 -12.78 -2.99
C ALA A 45 -7.88 -11.75 -2.01
N SER A 46 -7.00 -12.17 -1.09
CA SER A 46 -6.35 -11.24 -0.16
C SER A 46 -5.42 -10.24 -0.85
N LEU A 47 -4.76 -10.64 -1.94
CA LEU A 47 -3.96 -9.74 -2.77
C LEU A 47 -4.85 -8.72 -3.51
N ASP A 48 -5.98 -9.16 -4.05
CA ASP A 48 -6.97 -8.30 -4.72
C ASP A 48 -7.59 -7.26 -3.77
N ASP A 49 -7.88 -7.66 -2.54
CA ASP A 49 -8.42 -6.75 -1.51
C ASP A 49 -7.38 -5.71 -1.09
N GLU A 50 -6.09 -6.09 -1.01
CA GLU A 50 -5.01 -5.15 -0.69
C GLU A 50 -4.89 -4.03 -1.72
N ARG A 51 -4.96 -4.36 -3.01
CA ARG A 51 -4.92 -3.35 -4.10
C ARG A 51 -6.02 -2.31 -3.92
N ARG A 52 -7.25 -2.78 -3.67
CA ARG A 52 -8.42 -1.91 -3.46
C ARG A 52 -8.27 -1.06 -2.21
N PHE A 53 -7.85 -1.67 -1.10
CA PHE A 53 -7.67 -0.98 0.17
C PHE A 53 -6.54 0.04 0.11
N SER A 54 -5.41 -0.30 -0.52
CA SER A 54 -4.27 0.60 -0.77
C SER A 54 -4.73 1.84 -1.52
N GLY A 55 -5.39 1.67 -2.67
CA GLY A 55 -5.88 2.79 -3.47
C GLY A 55 -6.84 3.70 -2.70
N PHE A 56 -7.79 3.11 -1.96
CA PHE A 56 -8.68 3.86 -1.08
C PHE A 56 -7.92 4.64 0.00
N LEU A 57 -7.04 3.96 0.75
CA LEU A 57 -6.33 4.56 1.87
C LEU A 57 -5.39 5.66 1.40
N ASN A 58 -4.70 5.46 0.28
CA ASN A 58 -3.84 6.48 -0.30
C ASN A 58 -4.65 7.73 -0.65
N GLY A 59 -5.82 7.59 -1.27
CA GLY A 59 -6.70 8.73 -1.55
C GLY A 59 -7.16 9.49 -0.30
N VAL A 60 -7.39 8.80 0.82
CA VAL A 60 -7.72 9.44 2.11
C VAL A 60 -6.51 10.19 2.67
N MET A 61 -5.33 9.55 2.66
CA MET A 61 -4.09 10.13 3.16
C MET A 61 -3.67 11.36 2.36
N ASP A 62 -3.78 11.33 1.03
CA ASP A 62 -3.46 12.46 0.15
C ASP A 62 -4.35 13.68 0.43
N LYS A 63 -5.65 13.46 0.67
CA LYS A 63 -6.58 14.53 1.09
C LYS A 63 -6.16 15.16 2.43
N LEU A 64 -5.71 14.34 3.38
CA LEU A 64 -5.23 14.83 4.68
C LEU A 64 -3.92 15.59 4.54
N GLU A 65 -2.97 15.10 3.75
CA GLU A 65 -1.70 15.79 3.49
C GLU A 65 -1.93 17.15 2.84
N PHE A 66 -2.80 17.21 1.82
CA PHE A 66 -3.20 18.47 1.20
C PHE A 66 -3.83 19.43 2.22
N LEU A 67 -4.74 18.93 3.06
CA LEU A 67 -5.39 19.73 4.10
C LEU A 67 -4.37 20.31 5.08
N TYR A 68 -3.44 19.49 5.57
CA TYR A 68 -2.45 19.93 6.55
C TYR A 68 -1.41 20.86 5.95
N GLY A 69 -1.08 20.71 4.67
CA GLY A 69 -0.18 21.61 3.92
C GLY A 69 -0.80 22.96 3.53
N SER A 70 -2.12 23.14 3.67
CA SER A 70 -2.80 24.40 3.34
C SER A 70 -2.53 25.53 4.33
N SER A 71 -2.82 26.77 3.92
CA SER A 71 -2.73 27.98 4.77
C SER A 71 -3.97 28.24 5.64
N LEU A 72 -4.90 27.28 5.72
CA LEU A 72 -6.12 27.40 6.54
C LEU A 72 -5.77 27.50 8.03
N SER A 73 -6.68 28.13 8.78
CA SER A 73 -6.58 28.18 10.24
C SER A 73 -6.66 26.77 10.84
N HIS A 74 -6.21 26.64 12.10
CA HIS A 74 -6.27 25.38 12.81
C HIS A 74 -7.71 24.84 12.93
N GLU A 75 -8.67 25.71 13.26
CA GLU A 75 -10.08 25.36 13.39
C GLU A 75 -10.67 24.87 12.07
N GLU A 76 -10.39 25.56 10.96
CA GLU A 76 -10.83 25.11 9.63
C GLU A 76 -10.22 23.76 9.25
N LYS A 77 -8.95 23.51 9.60
CA LYS A 77 -8.32 22.21 9.37
C LYS A 77 -9.00 21.11 10.19
N LEU A 78 -9.39 21.37 11.44
CA LEU A 78 -10.13 20.40 12.23
C LEU A 78 -11.50 20.08 11.61
N THR A 79 -12.28 21.09 11.23
CA THR A 79 -13.60 20.89 10.61
C THR A 79 -13.50 20.10 9.30
N ARG A 80 -12.55 20.45 8.43
CA ARG A 80 -12.36 19.75 7.15
C ARG A 80 -11.83 18.33 7.33
N ARG A 81 -11.02 18.09 8.38
CA ARG A 81 -10.56 16.74 8.72
C ARG A 81 -11.73 15.83 9.07
N GLU A 82 -12.65 16.29 9.90
CA GLU A 82 -13.84 15.50 10.27
C GLU A 82 -14.71 15.18 9.04
N ALA A 83 -14.80 16.11 8.09
CA ALA A 83 -15.48 15.86 6.82
C ALA A 83 -14.75 14.80 5.98
N ILE A 84 -13.40 14.83 5.92
CA ILE A 84 -12.61 13.79 5.25
C ILE A 84 -12.82 12.43 5.93
N PHE A 85 -12.80 12.36 7.26
CA PHE A 85 -13.02 11.11 7.99
C PHE A 85 -14.40 10.53 7.74
N SER A 86 -15.44 11.37 7.80
CA SER A 86 -16.81 10.95 7.54
C SER A 86 -16.98 10.44 6.11
N ASN A 87 -16.41 11.15 5.13
CA ASN A 87 -16.42 10.71 3.72
C ASN A 87 -15.64 9.40 3.52
N ALA A 88 -14.51 9.23 4.21
CA ALA A 88 -13.70 8.02 4.13
C ALA A 88 -14.46 6.80 4.67
N LEU A 89 -15.18 6.93 5.79
CA LEU A 89 -15.99 5.86 6.35
C LEU A 89 -17.14 5.45 5.41
N GLU A 90 -17.84 6.42 4.80
CA GLU A 90 -18.91 6.11 3.85
C GLU A 90 -18.36 5.45 2.57
N THR A 91 -17.25 5.98 2.04
CA THR A 91 -16.58 5.38 0.88
C THR A 91 -16.12 3.95 1.18
N PHE A 92 -15.55 3.72 2.36
CA PHE A 92 -15.11 2.40 2.78
C PHE A 92 -16.26 1.41 2.93
N LYS A 93 -17.41 1.86 3.44
CA LYS A 93 -18.61 1.02 3.56
C LYS A 93 -19.02 0.45 2.20
N GLY A 94 -19.06 1.28 1.16
CA GLY A 94 -19.30 0.82 -0.21
C GLY A 94 -18.23 -0.16 -0.69
N LEU A 95 -16.96 0.23 -0.58
CA LEU A 95 -15.82 -0.58 -1.03
C LEU A 95 -15.75 -1.95 -0.34
N SER A 96 -16.08 -2.01 0.95
CA SER A 96 -16.01 -3.23 1.75
C SER A 96 -16.92 -4.34 1.23
N THR A 97 -17.98 -4.00 0.49
CA THR A 97 -18.87 -4.99 -0.14
C THR A 97 -18.21 -5.72 -1.33
N GLU A 98 -17.15 -5.15 -1.90
CA GLU A 98 -16.39 -5.75 -2.99
C GLU A 98 -15.25 -6.66 -2.51
N PHE A 99 -14.94 -6.64 -1.20
CA PHE A 99 -13.87 -7.43 -0.65
C PHE A 99 -14.22 -8.92 -0.61
N LYS A 100 -13.23 -9.73 -0.95
CA LYS A 100 -13.34 -11.19 -1.02
C LYS A 100 -12.92 -11.86 0.29
N THR A 101 -12.34 -11.09 1.22
CA THR A 101 -11.86 -11.52 2.52
C THR A 101 -12.30 -10.56 3.62
N ASP A 102 -12.19 -11.00 4.88
CA ASP A 102 -12.52 -10.23 6.08
C ASP A 102 -11.35 -9.38 6.60
N ARG A 103 -10.23 -9.33 5.87
CA ARG A 103 -8.96 -8.76 6.38
C ARG A 103 -9.05 -7.30 6.81
N PHE A 104 -9.90 -6.52 6.16
CA PHE A 104 -10.10 -5.11 6.45
C PHE A 104 -11.42 -4.82 7.18
N SER A 105 -12.14 -5.85 7.62
CA SER A 105 -13.43 -5.72 8.32
C SER A 105 -13.37 -4.85 9.59
N ARG A 106 -12.18 -4.69 10.17
CA ARG A 106 -11.93 -3.85 11.35
C ARG A 106 -11.76 -2.36 11.04
N PHE A 107 -11.50 -2.00 9.78
CA PHE A 107 -11.37 -0.60 9.41
C PHE A 107 -12.72 0.11 9.55
N GLY A 108 -12.73 1.25 10.24
CA GLY A 108 -13.94 2.02 10.50
C GLY A 108 -14.88 1.47 11.59
N GLN A 109 -14.48 0.43 12.32
CA GLN A 109 -15.23 -0.03 13.51
C GLN A 109 -15.13 0.95 14.70
N ALA A 110 -14.11 1.81 14.70
CA ALA A 110 -13.94 2.89 15.66
C ALA A 110 -13.77 4.22 14.91
N PRO A 111 -14.05 5.37 15.57
CA PRO A 111 -13.83 6.68 14.98
C PRO A 111 -12.40 6.83 14.45
N LEU A 112 -12.29 7.36 13.23
CA LEU A 112 -10.98 7.62 12.62
C LEU A 112 -10.26 8.74 13.39
N ASN A 113 -8.94 8.59 13.48
CA ASN A 113 -8.06 9.63 13.97
C ASN A 113 -6.72 9.54 13.23
N ASN A 114 -5.93 10.60 13.29
CA ASN A 114 -4.66 10.70 12.57
C ASN A 114 -3.69 9.57 12.96
N ALA A 115 -3.58 9.24 14.25
CA ALA A 115 -2.65 8.21 14.71
C ALA A 115 -3.02 6.83 14.15
N TYR A 116 -4.31 6.50 14.16
CA TYR A 116 -4.82 5.26 13.57
C TYR A 116 -4.56 5.21 12.06
N LEU A 117 -4.87 6.27 11.32
CA LEU A 117 -4.65 6.31 9.88
C LEU A 117 -3.16 6.25 9.51
N GLN A 118 -2.28 6.88 10.30
CA GLN A 118 -0.83 6.77 10.13
C GLN A 118 -0.33 5.34 10.36
N ALA A 119 -0.82 4.69 11.42
CA ALA A 119 -0.47 3.30 11.72
C ALA A 119 -0.93 2.33 10.62
N VAL A 120 -2.14 2.51 10.09
CA VAL A 120 -2.66 1.70 8.98
C VAL A 120 -1.91 2.04 7.67
N GLY A 121 -1.65 3.33 7.43
CA GLY A 121 -0.93 3.84 6.27
C GLY A 121 0.48 3.28 6.14
N LEU A 122 1.16 3.04 7.26
CA LEU A 122 2.50 2.45 7.30
C LEU A 122 2.60 1.14 6.51
N TYR A 123 1.57 0.29 6.57
CA TYR A 123 1.56 -1.03 5.94
C TYR A 123 0.94 -1.03 4.55
N HIS A 124 -0.08 -0.20 4.32
CA HIS A 124 -1.00 -0.39 3.20
C HIS A 124 -0.94 0.71 2.14
N ARG A 125 -0.55 1.94 2.51
CA ARG A 125 -0.71 3.11 1.63
C ARG A 125 0.03 2.97 0.30
N HIS A 126 1.24 2.41 0.32
CA HIS A 126 2.13 2.40 -0.83
C HIS A 126 2.15 1.05 -1.55
N PHE A 127 1.20 0.15 -1.28
CA PHE A 127 1.22 -1.19 -1.86
C PHE A 127 1.29 -1.17 -3.39
N ASP A 128 0.53 -0.27 -4.03
CA ASP A 128 0.51 -0.13 -5.49
C ASP A 128 1.88 0.23 -6.08
N LEU A 129 2.69 1.00 -5.35
CA LEU A 129 4.05 1.35 -5.74
C LEU A 129 4.95 0.10 -5.80
N PHE A 130 4.88 -0.73 -4.76
CA PHE A 130 5.62 -1.99 -4.68
C PHE A 130 5.15 -3.00 -5.73
N GLU A 131 3.84 -3.07 -5.96
CA GLU A 131 3.27 -3.95 -6.99
C GLU A 131 3.65 -3.52 -8.41
N ALA A 132 3.72 -2.21 -8.68
CA ALA A 132 4.20 -1.70 -9.96
C ALA A 132 5.66 -2.12 -10.23
N VAL A 133 6.52 -2.09 -9.20
CA VAL A 133 7.90 -2.61 -9.30
C VAL A 133 7.89 -4.11 -9.57
N LEU A 134 7.08 -4.90 -8.86
CA LEU A 134 6.94 -6.34 -9.10
C LEU A 134 6.55 -6.64 -10.55
N LYS A 135 5.56 -5.93 -11.09
CA LYS A 135 5.15 -6.06 -12.49
C LYS A 135 6.30 -5.71 -13.45
N ALA A 136 7.00 -4.60 -13.20
CA ALA A 136 8.16 -4.19 -14.01
C ALA A 136 9.33 -5.17 -13.92
N LYS A 137 9.39 -6.00 -12.88
CA LYS A 137 10.38 -7.06 -12.64
C LYS A 137 9.84 -8.46 -12.98
N GLY A 138 8.80 -8.54 -13.82
CA GLY A 138 8.29 -9.79 -14.36
C GLY A 138 7.65 -10.72 -13.33
N GLY A 139 7.16 -10.19 -12.19
CA GLY A 139 6.54 -11.00 -11.14
C GLY A 139 7.52 -11.69 -10.19
N SER A 140 8.84 -11.45 -10.32
CA SER A 140 9.85 -12.11 -9.49
C SER A 140 10.15 -11.33 -8.21
N ILE A 141 9.84 -11.91 -7.05
CA ILE A 141 10.22 -11.36 -5.73
C ILE A 141 11.74 -11.17 -5.63
N ARG A 142 12.53 -12.11 -6.19
CA ARG A 142 14.00 -12.01 -6.18
C ARG A 142 14.49 -10.77 -6.92
N GLU A 143 13.92 -10.50 -8.09
CA GLU A 143 14.28 -9.33 -8.90
C GLU A 143 13.83 -8.01 -8.25
N VAL A 144 12.72 -8.01 -7.53
CA VAL A 144 12.26 -6.87 -6.72
C VAL A 144 13.24 -6.57 -5.59
N LEU A 145 13.68 -7.60 -4.85
CA LEU A 145 14.63 -7.43 -3.75
C LEU A 145 15.98 -6.91 -4.26
N SER A 146 16.52 -7.53 -5.31
CA SER A 146 17.75 -7.08 -5.97
C SER A 146 17.66 -5.63 -6.45
N PHE A 147 16.51 -5.24 -7.03
CA PHE A 147 16.27 -3.85 -7.43
C PHE A 147 16.32 -2.88 -6.25
N PHE A 148 15.63 -3.17 -5.14
CA PHE A 148 15.62 -2.28 -3.99
C PHE A 148 16.95 -2.26 -3.24
N GLU A 149 17.69 -3.37 -3.21
CA GLU A 149 19.07 -3.40 -2.71
C GLU A 149 20.00 -2.48 -3.52
N GLY A 150 19.84 -2.45 -4.84
CA GLY A 150 20.54 -1.50 -5.70
C GLY A 150 20.11 -0.05 -5.43
N LEU A 151 18.80 0.20 -5.42
CA LEU A 151 18.24 1.54 -5.22
C LEU A 151 18.64 2.16 -3.87
N ALA A 152 18.75 1.33 -2.83
CA ALA A 152 19.14 1.75 -1.48
C ALA A 152 20.59 2.24 -1.37
N LYS A 153 21.48 1.88 -2.31
CA LYS A 153 22.88 2.34 -2.29
C LYS A 153 23.01 3.81 -2.70
N GLU A 154 22.06 4.31 -3.47
CA GLU A 154 22.13 5.62 -4.10
C GLU A 154 21.10 6.62 -3.52
N ASN A 155 20.15 6.16 -2.70
CA ASN A 155 19.00 6.95 -2.28
C ASN A 155 18.70 6.82 -0.79
N ASN A 156 18.40 7.95 -0.15
CA ASN A 156 18.02 8.02 1.26
C ASN A 156 16.50 7.93 1.52
N ASP A 157 15.69 7.98 0.46
CA ASP A 157 14.24 7.81 0.49
C ASP A 157 13.83 6.90 -0.68
N LEU A 158 13.62 5.62 -0.38
CA LEU A 158 13.31 4.65 -1.42
C LEU A 158 11.90 4.78 -1.97
N LEU A 159 10.92 5.25 -1.18
CA LEU A 159 9.56 5.43 -1.71
C LEU A 159 9.58 6.51 -2.80
N LYS A 160 10.25 7.63 -2.53
CA LYS A 160 10.43 8.70 -3.51
C LYS A 160 11.25 8.25 -4.72
N ALA A 161 12.39 7.59 -4.50
CA ALA A 161 13.24 7.11 -5.59
C ALA A 161 12.51 6.08 -6.47
N THR A 162 11.69 5.22 -5.88
CA THR A 162 10.87 4.24 -6.60
C THR A 162 9.81 4.91 -7.45
N ALA A 163 9.12 5.93 -6.92
CA ALA A 163 8.14 6.69 -7.68
C ALA A 163 8.77 7.38 -8.90
N LEU A 164 9.94 7.99 -8.73
CA LEU A 164 10.70 8.61 -9.84
C LEU A 164 11.13 7.58 -10.88
N TRP A 165 11.64 6.43 -10.44
CA TRP A 165 12.03 5.34 -11.34
C TRP A 165 10.86 4.81 -12.17
N LEU A 166 9.66 4.68 -11.56
CA LEU A 166 8.45 4.27 -12.27
C LEU A 166 7.99 5.33 -13.28
N GLN A 167 8.01 6.61 -12.91
CA GLN A 167 7.64 7.71 -13.81
C GLN A 167 8.51 7.76 -15.07
N GLY A 168 9.83 7.59 -14.93
CA GLY A 168 10.76 7.56 -16.07
C GLY A 168 10.54 6.39 -17.04
N ARG A 169 9.80 5.36 -16.64
CA ARG A 169 9.39 4.24 -17.50
C ARG A 169 8.05 4.45 -18.20
N SER A 170 7.24 5.38 -17.72
CA SER A 170 5.93 5.71 -18.27
C SER A 170 5.99 6.74 -19.40
N THR A 171 7.12 7.40 -19.62
CA THR A 171 7.37 8.22 -20.82
C THR A 171 7.96 7.35 -21.93
N PRO A 172 7.22 7.02 -23.00
CA PRO A 172 7.85 6.57 -24.23
C PRO A 172 8.70 7.72 -24.77
N HIS A 173 9.91 7.44 -25.26
CA HIS A 173 10.58 8.37 -26.16
C HIS A 173 9.63 8.67 -27.33
N THR A 174 9.14 9.91 -27.36
CA THR A 174 8.63 10.56 -28.58
C THR A 174 9.68 10.56 -29.67
#